data_AF-A0A258C6J0-F1
#
_entry.id   AF-A0A258C6J0-F1
#
_cell.length_a   1.000
_cell.length_b   1.000
_cell.length_c   1.000
_cell.angle_alpha   90.00
_cell.angle_beta   90.00
_cell.angle_gamma   90.00
#
_symmetry.space_group_name_H-M   'P 1'
#
loop_
_entity.id
_entity.type
_entity.pdbx_description
1 polymer ?
#
loop_
_entity_poly.entity_id
_entity_poly.type
_entity_poly.pdbx_seq_one_letter_code
_entity_poly.pdbx_strand_id
1 'polypeptide(L)'
;MSRGAQRSTYRDPSPAVAIEHAYNRKVDTSAGTDPSGAGLMEALTQYCESYSDPEPPLLSRLRDETLAHYASAPGAARMLCDPLQGRLLAMLASITGAKLVLELGAFTGYSAICLAQGLDHLQDAGAATDRQAARKVITCEPDAVARGIAERYIVEGGLHGAIDLRNASAMSVIDSLRADPAQPLLDLVFLDADKKQYASYIQALMGDLGEGEARGRALLKEGALIVVDNTLWKGLVLDCSVR
;
A
#
# COMPACT_ATOMS: atom_id res chain seq x y z
N MET A 1 14.14 -19.00 60.57
CA MET A 1 12.66 -19.06 60.62
C MET A 1 12.16 -17.66 60.22
N SER A 2 11.44 -17.36 59.15
CA SER A 2 10.81 -18.07 58.04
C SER A 2 10.79 -17.07 56.86
N ARG A 3 11.14 -17.47 55.62
CA ARG A 3 11.08 -16.59 54.43
C ARG A 3 9.69 -16.70 53.80
N GLY A 4 8.94 -15.60 53.74
CA GLY A 4 7.65 -15.51 53.04
C GLY A 4 7.84 -15.24 51.55
N ALA A 5 7.22 -16.08 50.71
CA ALA A 5 7.19 -15.93 49.26
C ALA A 5 6.09 -14.93 48.84
N GLN A 6 6.46 -13.83 48.19
CA GLN A 6 5.51 -12.99 47.46
C GLN A 6 5.18 -13.66 46.12
N ARG A 7 3.91 -14.03 45.92
CA ARG A 7 3.38 -14.45 44.61
C ARG A 7 3.16 -13.19 43.76
N SER A 8 3.93 -13.07 42.69
CA SER A 8 3.70 -12.11 41.61
C SER A 8 2.43 -12.50 40.85
N THR A 9 1.40 -11.65 40.86
CA THR A 9 0.22 -11.81 40.00
C THR A 9 0.58 -11.37 38.60
N TYR A 10 0.83 -12.32 37.70
CA TYR A 10 0.92 -12.09 36.27
C TYR A 10 -0.43 -11.55 35.79
N ARG A 11 -0.42 -10.30 35.28
CA ARG A 11 -1.57 -9.64 34.70
C ARG A 11 -1.58 -10.02 33.22
N ASP A 12 -2.66 -10.64 32.75
CA ASP A 12 -2.81 -10.98 31.34
C ASP A 12 -2.61 -9.72 30.46
N PRO A 13 -1.85 -9.82 29.36
CA PRO A 13 -1.65 -8.70 28.46
C PRO A 13 -2.96 -8.32 27.75
N SER A 14 -3.12 -7.01 27.52
CA SER A 14 -4.20 -6.45 26.70
C SER A 14 -4.26 -7.12 25.31
N PRO A 15 -5.45 -7.31 24.71
CA PRO A 15 -5.61 -7.92 23.39
C PRO A 15 -4.77 -7.28 22.27
N ALA A 16 -4.41 -6.00 22.40
CA ALA A 16 -3.54 -5.29 21.45
C ALA A 16 -2.10 -5.85 21.42
N VAL A 17 -1.58 -6.31 22.57
CA VAL A 17 -0.22 -6.87 22.70
C VAL A 17 -0.17 -8.32 22.17
N ALA A 18 -1.31 -9.02 22.20
CA ALA A 18 -1.41 -10.39 21.67
C ALA A 18 -1.40 -10.44 20.14
N ILE A 19 -1.85 -9.38 19.46
CA ILE A 19 -1.84 -9.26 18.00
C ILE A 19 -0.43 -8.93 17.49
N GLU A 20 0.30 -8.05 18.19
CA GLU A 20 1.72 -7.77 17.92
C GLU A 20 2.59 -9.04 18.08
N HIS A 21 2.30 -9.86 19.11
CA HIS A 21 2.98 -11.14 19.35
C HIS A 21 2.70 -12.23 18.30
N ALA A 22 1.62 -12.12 17.53
CA ALA A 22 1.33 -13.06 16.44
C ALA A 22 1.99 -12.67 15.11
N TYR A 23 2.36 -11.40 14.96
CA TYR A 23 3.04 -10.86 13.77
C TYR A 23 4.56 -10.88 13.92
N ASN A 24 5.11 -10.61 15.12
CA ASN A 24 6.54 -10.57 15.38
C ASN A 24 6.90 -11.38 16.64
N ARG A 25 7.30 -12.65 16.49
CA ARG A 25 7.91 -13.39 17.61
C ARG A 25 9.38 -12.99 17.69
N LYS A 26 9.72 -12.25 18.75
CA LYS A 26 11.13 -11.95 19.11
C LYS A 26 11.94 -13.26 19.18
N VAL A 27 12.92 -13.40 18.29
CA VAL A 27 14.00 -14.37 18.46
C VAL A 27 15.08 -13.72 19.32
N ASP A 28 15.36 -14.36 20.45
CA ASP A 28 16.55 -14.13 21.25
C ASP A 28 17.79 -14.42 20.39
N THR A 29 18.56 -13.39 20.04
CA THR A 29 19.76 -13.51 19.19
C THR A 29 20.94 -14.22 19.88
N SER A 30 20.74 -14.79 21.07
CA SER A 30 21.75 -15.59 21.78
C SER A 30 21.59 -17.11 21.64
N ALA A 31 20.58 -17.61 20.92
CA ALA A 31 20.40 -19.04 20.66
C ALA A 31 20.50 -19.39 19.17
N GLY A 32 21.25 -20.45 18.86
CA GLY A 32 21.61 -20.88 17.51
C GLY A 32 20.46 -20.89 16.50
N THR A 33 20.78 -20.45 15.29
CA THR A 33 19.92 -20.40 14.12
C THR A 33 19.21 -21.73 13.88
N ASP A 34 17.88 -21.76 14.05
CA ASP A 34 17.05 -22.82 13.49
C ASP A 34 17.13 -22.75 11.95
N PRO A 35 17.64 -23.77 11.24
CA PRO A 35 17.79 -23.75 9.79
C PRO A 35 16.49 -24.10 9.05
N SER A 36 15.33 -24.03 9.70
CA SER A 36 14.04 -24.11 9.02
C SER A 36 13.86 -22.89 8.10
N GLY A 37 13.36 -23.10 6.87
CA GLY A 37 13.18 -22.00 5.89
C GLY A 37 12.28 -20.86 6.39
N ALA A 38 11.48 -21.10 7.44
CA ALA A 38 10.68 -20.08 8.11
C ALA A 38 11.52 -19.12 8.96
N GLY A 39 12.49 -19.63 9.74
CA GLY A 39 13.37 -18.80 10.57
C GLY A 39 14.30 -17.92 9.74
N LEU A 40 14.75 -18.42 8.59
CA LEU A 40 15.54 -17.62 7.65
C LEU A 40 14.74 -16.44 7.06
N MET A 41 13.50 -16.68 6.65
CA MET A 41 12.67 -15.61 6.06
C MET A 41 12.37 -14.52 7.09
N GLU A 42 12.04 -14.89 8.33
CA GLU A 42 11.80 -13.94 9.42
C GLU A 42 13.05 -13.09 9.71
N ALA A 43 14.23 -13.72 9.78
CA ALA A 43 15.49 -13.01 9.98
C ALA A 43 15.82 -12.05 8.81
N LEU A 44 15.53 -12.44 7.57
CA LEU A 44 15.73 -11.59 6.40
C LEU A 44 14.75 -10.40 6.39
N THR A 45 13.48 -10.61 6.73
CA THR A 45 12.50 -9.53 6.88
C THR A 45 12.97 -8.52 7.92
N GLN A 46 13.35 -8.99 9.11
CA GLN A 46 13.85 -8.13 10.19
C GLN A 46 15.10 -7.35 9.77
N TYR A 47 16.01 -7.98 9.03
CA TYR A 47 17.17 -7.29 8.46
C TYR A 47 16.72 -6.17 7.51
N CYS A 48 15.85 -6.46 6.53
CA CYS A 48 15.35 -5.45 5.60
C CYS A 48 14.68 -4.28 6.31
N GLU A 49 13.85 -4.53 7.32
CA GLU A 49 13.20 -3.49 8.13
C GLU A 49 14.22 -2.63 8.88
N SER A 50 15.24 -3.25 9.48
CA SER A 50 16.26 -2.54 10.27
C SER A 50 17.18 -1.63 9.44
N TYR A 51 17.29 -1.90 8.14
CA TYR A 51 18.16 -1.16 7.22
C TYR A 51 17.39 -0.37 6.14
N SER A 52 16.07 -0.26 6.27
CA SER A 52 15.23 0.61 5.42
C SER A 52 14.79 1.86 6.17
N ASP A 53 14.23 2.83 5.45
CA ASP A 53 13.60 4.00 6.07
C ASP A 53 12.50 3.55 7.06
N PRO A 54 12.46 4.14 8.28
CA PRO A 54 11.47 3.75 9.27
C PRO A 54 10.06 4.11 8.82
N GLU A 55 9.08 3.33 9.29
CA GLU A 55 7.66 3.63 9.12
C GLU A 55 7.29 4.97 9.81
N PRO A 56 6.74 5.96 9.08
CA PRO A 56 6.28 7.21 9.68
C PRO A 56 5.18 6.99 10.74
N PRO A 57 5.13 7.79 11.82
CA PRO A 57 4.14 7.61 12.90
C PRO A 57 2.68 7.63 12.43
N LEU A 58 2.34 8.44 11.43
CA LEU A 58 1.01 8.47 10.82
C LEU A 58 0.63 7.10 10.23
N LEU A 59 1.56 6.48 9.50
CA LEU A 59 1.37 5.19 8.83
C LEU A 59 1.32 4.05 9.85
N SER A 60 2.15 4.08 10.90
CA SER A 60 2.07 3.11 12.00
C SER A 60 0.69 3.15 12.68
N ARG A 61 0.15 4.33 12.98
CA ARG A 61 -1.20 4.44 13.57
C ARG A 61 -2.30 3.94 12.64
N LEU A 62 -2.22 4.28 11.35
CA LEU A 62 -3.14 3.79 10.32
C LEU A 62 -3.13 2.26 10.26
N ARG A 63 -1.93 1.67 10.24
CA ARG A 63 -1.74 0.22 10.26
C ARG A 63 -2.36 -0.39 11.50
N ASP A 64 -2.04 0.11 12.69
CA ASP A 64 -2.55 -0.43 13.96
C ASP A 64 -4.08 -0.33 14.04
N GLU A 65 -4.67 0.79 13.59
CA GLU A 65 -6.13 0.94 13.53
C GLU A 65 -6.75 -0.02 12.52
N THR A 66 -6.16 -0.19 11.34
CA THR A 66 -6.65 -1.13 10.32
C THR A 66 -6.63 -2.55 10.86
N LEU A 67 -5.53 -2.97 11.50
CA LEU A 67 -5.40 -4.29 12.09
C LEU A 67 -6.43 -4.50 13.21
N ALA A 68 -6.64 -3.51 14.07
CA ALA A 68 -7.65 -3.58 15.13
C ALA A 68 -9.08 -3.66 14.57
N HIS A 69 -9.39 -2.84 13.56
CA HIS A 69 -10.73 -2.77 12.96
C HIS A 69 -11.11 -4.09 12.27
N TYR A 70 -10.18 -4.68 11.52
CA TYR A 70 -10.41 -5.90 10.75
C TYR A 70 -9.95 -7.18 11.47
N ALA A 71 -9.65 -7.11 12.76
CA ALA A 71 -9.18 -8.26 13.56
C ALA A 71 -10.15 -9.45 13.53
N SER A 72 -11.47 -9.17 13.47
CA SER A 72 -12.53 -10.19 13.42
C SER A 72 -12.92 -10.61 11.99
N ALA A 73 -12.28 -10.06 10.96
CA ALA A 73 -12.54 -10.34 9.54
C ALA A 73 -11.33 -11.05 8.92
N PRO A 74 -11.28 -12.40 8.94
CA PRO A 74 -10.14 -13.15 8.45
C PRO A 74 -9.82 -12.81 6.99
N GLY A 75 -8.62 -12.28 6.76
CA GLY A 75 -8.14 -11.91 5.42
C GLY A 75 -8.30 -10.43 5.06
N ALA A 76 -9.22 -9.69 5.67
CA ALA A 76 -9.39 -8.26 5.38
C ALA A 76 -8.21 -7.43 5.89
N ALA A 77 -7.71 -7.73 7.10
CA ALA A 77 -6.49 -7.12 7.62
C ALA A 77 -5.24 -7.41 6.77
N ARG A 78 -5.26 -8.47 5.94
CA ARG A 78 -4.16 -8.85 5.04
C ARG A 78 -4.17 -8.09 3.71
N MET A 79 -5.16 -7.23 3.49
CA MET A 79 -5.21 -6.31 2.34
C MET A 79 -4.38 -5.05 2.59
N LEU A 80 -3.83 -4.88 3.80
CA LEU A 80 -2.99 -3.74 4.11
C LEU A 80 -1.61 -3.89 3.45
N CYS A 81 -1.15 -2.81 2.84
CA CYS A 81 0.21 -2.68 2.32
C CYS A 81 1.25 -2.81 3.45
N ASP A 82 2.27 -3.63 3.23
CA ASP A 82 3.37 -3.84 4.18
C ASP A 82 4.27 -2.59 4.29
N PRO A 83 4.84 -2.26 5.47
CA PRO A 83 5.69 -1.08 5.60
C PRO A 83 6.87 -1.02 4.62
N LEU A 84 7.56 -2.15 4.35
CA LEU A 84 8.65 -2.19 3.39
C LEU A 84 8.15 -1.92 1.97
N GLN A 85 6.99 -2.47 1.62
CA GLN A 85 6.33 -2.23 0.34
C GLN A 85 5.92 -0.75 0.21
N GLY A 86 5.37 -0.15 1.26
CA GLY A 86 5.03 1.28 1.28
C GLY A 86 6.26 2.16 1.04
N ARG A 87 7.41 1.83 1.67
CA ARG A 87 8.67 2.53 1.40
C ARG A 87 9.17 2.37 -0.02
N LEU A 88 9.04 1.16 -0.58
CA LEU A 88 9.34 0.92 -2.00
C LEU A 88 8.46 1.77 -2.92
N LEU A 89 7.15 1.85 -2.67
CA LEU A 89 6.23 2.68 -3.46
C LEU A 89 6.60 4.17 -3.40
N ALA A 90 6.92 4.69 -2.22
CA ALA A 90 7.38 6.07 -2.05
C ALA A 90 8.68 6.33 -2.82
N MET A 91 9.64 5.40 -2.76
CA MET A 91 10.90 5.47 -3.51
C MET A 91 10.62 5.46 -5.03
N LEU A 92 9.79 4.55 -5.53
CA LEU A 92 9.44 4.45 -6.95
C LEU A 92 8.79 5.74 -7.46
N ALA A 93 7.84 6.30 -6.72
CA ALA A 93 7.22 7.58 -7.07
C ALA A 93 8.24 8.73 -7.14
N SER A 94 9.19 8.76 -6.20
CA SER A 94 10.26 9.77 -6.16
C SER A 94 11.24 9.64 -7.33
N ILE A 95 11.84 8.45 -7.52
CA ILE A 95 12.90 8.25 -8.53
C ILE A 95 12.39 8.33 -9.97
N THR A 96 11.11 8.03 -10.20
CA THR A 96 10.49 8.18 -11.52
C THR A 96 10.19 9.64 -11.87
N GLY A 97 10.25 10.55 -10.90
CA GLY A 97 9.85 11.94 -11.11
C GLY A 97 8.36 12.08 -11.40
N ALA A 98 7.54 11.11 -10.98
CA ALA A 98 6.12 11.07 -11.26
C ALA A 98 5.43 12.35 -10.78
N LYS A 99 4.42 12.80 -11.54
CA LYS A 99 3.58 13.94 -11.15
C LYS A 99 2.14 13.51 -10.95
N LEU A 100 1.65 12.63 -11.81
CA LEU A 100 0.29 12.11 -11.71
C LEU A 100 0.33 10.58 -11.57
N VAL A 101 -0.14 10.12 -10.41
CA VAL A 101 -0.19 8.70 -10.05
C VAL A 101 -1.64 8.26 -10.01
N LEU A 102 -1.92 7.07 -10.54
CA LEU A 102 -3.18 6.37 -10.32
C LEU A 102 -2.94 5.13 -9.47
N GLU A 103 -3.60 5.04 -8.33
CA GLU A 103 -3.73 3.83 -7.56
C GLU A 103 -5.12 3.22 -7.78
N LEU A 104 -5.18 1.92 -8.03
CA LEU A 104 -6.44 1.18 -8.08
C LEU A 104 -6.51 0.29 -6.85
N GLY A 105 -7.36 0.70 -5.88
CA GLY A 105 -7.54 0.06 -4.59
C GLY A 105 -6.79 0.79 -3.48
N ALA A 106 -7.49 1.66 -2.74
CA ALA A 106 -6.90 2.40 -1.63
C ALA A 106 -6.95 1.61 -0.31
N PHE A 107 -7.99 0.77 -0.13
CA PHE A 107 -8.37 0.21 1.16
C PHE A 107 -8.38 1.28 2.25
N THR A 108 -7.53 1.17 3.28
CA THR A 108 -7.43 2.15 4.36
C THR A 108 -6.42 3.29 4.09
N GLY A 109 -5.85 3.35 2.89
CA GLY A 109 -5.09 4.50 2.37
C GLY A 109 -3.57 4.47 2.61
N TYR A 110 -3.02 3.36 3.10
CA TYR A 110 -1.59 3.26 3.43
C TYR A 110 -0.68 3.51 2.22
N SER A 111 -0.91 2.80 1.13
CA SER A 111 -0.14 2.92 -0.12
C SER A 111 -0.36 4.28 -0.80
N ALA A 112 -1.59 4.81 -0.79
CA ALA A 112 -1.90 6.16 -1.28
C ALA A 112 -1.05 7.23 -0.61
N ILE A 113 -0.93 7.16 0.73
CA ILE A 113 -0.11 8.08 1.53
C ILE A 113 1.38 7.91 1.21
N CYS A 114 1.85 6.67 1.07
CA CYS A 114 3.25 6.41 0.68
C CYS A 114 3.58 6.99 -0.71
N LEU A 115 2.71 6.77 -1.69
CA LEU A 115 2.85 7.33 -3.04
C LEU A 115 2.90 8.86 -2.98
N ALA A 116 1.98 9.50 -2.26
CA ALA A 116 1.94 10.95 -2.11
C ALA A 116 3.22 11.52 -1.47
N GLN A 117 3.74 10.88 -0.42
CA GLN A 117 5.03 11.25 0.19
C GLN A 117 6.16 11.19 -0.85
N GLY A 118 6.19 10.14 -1.68
CA GLY A 118 7.16 9.99 -2.78
C GLY A 118 7.15 11.16 -3.76
N LEU A 119 5.96 11.71 -4.07
CA LEU A 119 5.82 12.86 -4.97
C LEU A 119 6.35 14.16 -4.36
N ASP A 120 6.24 14.34 -3.04
CA ASP A 120 6.63 15.57 -2.34
C ASP A 120 8.14 15.71 -2.13
N HIS A 121 8.89 14.60 -2.08
CA HIS A 121 10.35 14.62 -1.93
C HIS A 121 11.10 15.36 -3.06
N LEU A 122 10.41 15.68 -4.16
CA LEU A 122 10.92 16.45 -5.29
C LEU A 122 10.72 17.98 -5.12
N GLN A 123 10.40 18.45 -3.92
CA GLN A 123 10.43 19.87 -3.58
C GLN A 123 11.87 20.30 -3.26
N ASP A 124 12.67 20.56 -4.29
CA ASP A 124 13.97 21.22 -4.12
C ASP A 124 13.75 22.58 -3.43
N ALA A 125 14.50 22.80 -2.34
CA ALA A 125 14.60 24.06 -1.63
C ALA A 125 15.15 25.16 -2.57
N GLY A 126 14.27 25.85 -3.30
CA GLY A 126 14.65 27.06 -4.06
C GLY A 126 13.92 27.32 -5.37
N ALA A 127 13.11 26.41 -5.90
CA ALA A 127 12.44 26.62 -7.20
C ALA A 127 10.92 26.80 -7.05
N ALA A 128 10.51 27.81 -6.27
CA ALA A 128 9.15 28.33 -6.27
C ALA A 128 8.93 29.24 -7.49
N THR A 129 9.11 28.72 -8.70
CA THR A 129 8.67 29.36 -9.95
C THR A 129 8.45 28.24 -10.99
N ASP A 130 7.23 28.13 -11.49
CA ASP A 130 6.78 27.27 -12.61
C ASP A 130 6.76 25.73 -12.48
N ARG A 131 7.32 25.11 -11.44
CA ARG A 131 7.27 23.63 -11.27
C ARG A 131 6.04 23.09 -10.53
N GLN A 132 5.11 23.94 -10.12
CA GLN A 132 3.91 23.57 -9.36
C GLN A 132 2.76 23.08 -10.27
N ALA A 133 3.05 22.17 -11.20
CA ALA A 133 2.00 21.27 -11.63
C ALA A 133 1.62 20.44 -10.40
N ALA A 134 0.39 20.57 -9.90
CA ALA A 134 -0.06 19.89 -8.70
C ALA A 134 0.21 18.38 -8.83
N ARG A 135 1.21 17.88 -8.09
CA ARG A 135 1.47 16.45 -8.03
C ARG A 135 0.33 15.80 -7.29
N LYS A 136 -0.17 14.69 -7.81
CA LYS A 136 -1.43 14.14 -7.34
C LYS A 136 -1.46 12.62 -7.46
N VAL A 137 -1.98 11.99 -6.41
CA VAL A 137 -2.38 10.58 -6.41
C VAL A 137 -3.90 10.55 -6.57
N ILE A 138 -4.38 9.94 -7.65
CA ILE A 138 -5.78 9.58 -7.80
C ILE A 138 -5.92 8.15 -7.28
N THR A 139 -6.85 7.91 -6.37
CA THR A 139 -7.10 6.56 -5.83
C THR A 139 -8.60 6.28 -5.70
N CYS A 140 -8.98 5.04 -5.48
CA CYS A 140 -10.37 4.62 -5.39
C CYS A 140 -10.61 3.58 -4.30
N GLU A 141 -11.70 3.75 -3.56
CA GLU A 141 -12.19 2.78 -2.59
C GLU A 141 -13.72 2.83 -2.49
N PRO A 142 -14.44 1.81 -2.99
CA PRO A 142 -15.90 1.77 -2.90
C PRO A 142 -16.42 1.37 -1.50
N ASP A 143 -15.64 0.63 -0.69
CA ASP A 143 -16.06 0.26 0.67
C ASP A 143 -16.08 1.48 1.58
N ALA A 144 -17.27 1.81 2.11
CA ALA A 144 -17.46 3.02 2.90
C ALA A 144 -16.65 3.02 4.21
N VAL A 145 -16.40 1.83 4.78
CA VAL A 145 -15.67 1.69 6.04
C VAL A 145 -14.18 1.92 5.83
N ALA A 146 -13.57 1.18 4.89
CA ALA A 146 -12.17 1.34 4.52
C ALA A 146 -11.87 2.78 4.05
N ARG A 147 -12.73 3.31 3.17
CA ARG A 147 -12.63 4.69 2.68
C ARG A 147 -12.72 5.71 3.82
N GLY A 148 -13.58 5.48 4.81
CA GLY A 148 -13.70 6.36 5.98
C GLY A 148 -12.43 6.38 6.83
N ILE A 149 -11.72 5.25 6.94
CA ILE A 149 -10.41 5.20 7.59
C ILE A 149 -9.40 5.99 6.75
N ALA A 150 -9.32 5.71 5.45
CA ALA A 150 -8.40 6.39 4.52
C ALA A 150 -8.56 7.91 4.54
N GLU A 151 -9.79 8.41 4.43
CA GLU A 151 -10.09 9.85 4.41
C GLU A 151 -9.57 10.55 5.67
N ARG A 152 -9.78 9.96 6.86
CA ARG A 152 -9.29 10.55 8.12
C ARG A 152 -7.77 10.66 8.16
N TYR A 153 -7.05 9.61 7.76
CA TYR A 153 -5.57 9.65 7.77
C TYR A 153 -4.99 10.55 6.68
N ILE A 154 -5.64 10.65 5.53
CA ILE A 154 -5.28 11.61 4.48
C ILE A 154 -5.43 13.04 5.00
N VAL A 155 -6.55 13.36 5.67
CA VAL A 155 -6.79 14.68 6.26
C VAL A 155 -5.79 14.95 7.40
N GLU A 156 -5.59 14.00 8.31
CA GLU A 156 -4.66 14.14 9.44
C GLU A 156 -3.22 14.33 8.97
N GLY A 157 -2.82 13.67 7.88
CA GLY A 157 -1.51 13.84 7.25
C GLY A 157 -1.35 15.13 6.46
N GLY A 158 -2.40 15.96 6.32
CA GLY A 158 -2.37 17.17 5.50
C GLY A 158 -2.33 16.90 4.00
N LEU A 159 -2.69 15.69 3.55
CA LEU A 159 -2.53 15.21 2.17
C LEU A 159 -3.79 15.36 1.31
N HIS A 160 -4.85 15.99 1.82
CA HIS A 160 -6.12 16.19 1.09
C HIS A 160 -5.98 16.97 -0.23
N GLY A 161 -4.92 17.79 -0.38
CA GLY A 161 -4.60 18.45 -1.66
C GLY A 161 -3.81 17.57 -2.63
N ALA A 162 -3.11 16.56 -2.12
CA ALA A 162 -2.24 15.67 -2.87
C ALA A 162 -2.93 14.34 -3.26
N ILE A 163 -3.98 13.93 -2.56
CA ILE A 163 -4.70 12.67 -2.78
C ILE A 163 -6.16 12.95 -3.14
N ASP A 164 -6.59 12.47 -4.31
CA ASP A 164 -7.99 12.43 -4.77
C ASP A 164 -8.55 11.03 -4.57
N LEU A 165 -9.20 10.83 -3.42
CA LEU A 165 -9.85 9.58 -3.02
C LEU A 165 -11.28 9.53 -3.56
N ARG A 166 -11.53 8.63 -4.52
CA ARG A 166 -12.83 8.49 -5.19
C ARG A 166 -13.63 7.32 -4.62
N ASN A 167 -14.92 7.58 -4.36
CA ASN A 167 -15.90 6.53 -4.06
C ASN A 167 -16.39 5.88 -5.37
N ALA A 168 -15.57 5.00 -5.95
CA ALA A 168 -15.86 4.34 -7.22
C ALA A 168 -15.08 3.02 -7.32
N SER A 169 -15.49 2.15 -8.24
CA SER A 169 -14.68 0.99 -8.62
C SER A 169 -13.46 1.41 -9.46
N ALA A 170 -12.44 0.56 -9.49
CA ALA A 170 -11.23 0.80 -10.28
C ALA A 170 -11.53 1.05 -11.77
N MET A 171 -12.40 0.23 -12.39
CA MET A 171 -12.77 0.44 -13.79
C MET A 171 -13.55 1.74 -14.00
N SER A 172 -14.47 2.08 -13.09
CA SER A 172 -15.22 3.33 -13.18
C SER A 172 -14.30 4.56 -13.10
N VAL A 173 -13.23 4.50 -12.31
CA VAL A 173 -12.21 5.57 -12.29
C VAL A 173 -11.47 5.62 -13.62
N ILE A 174 -11.01 4.49 -14.16
CA ILE A 174 -10.36 4.45 -15.48
C ILE A 174 -11.26 5.07 -16.57
N ASP A 175 -12.54 4.69 -16.61
CA ASP A 175 -13.48 5.20 -17.59
C ASP A 175 -13.77 6.69 -17.41
N SER A 176 -13.88 7.16 -16.17
CA SER A 176 -13.99 8.58 -15.82
C SER A 176 -12.80 9.38 -16.33
N LEU A 177 -11.58 8.88 -16.12
CA LEU A 177 -10.35 9.55 -16.58
C LEU A 177 -10.28 9.56 -18.12
N ARG A 178 -10.75 8.50 -18.78
CA ARG A 178 -10.77 8.41 -20.24
C ARG A 178 -11.79 9.35 -20.87
N ALA A 179 -12.96 9.49 -20.24
CA ALA A 179 -14.03 10.34 -20.72
C ALA A 179 -13.70 11.84 -20.64
N ASP A 180 -12.78 12.23 -19.76
CA ASP A 180 -12.33 13.62 -19.65
C ASP A 180 -11.23 13.93 -20.70
N PRO A 181 -11.51 14.76 -21.71
CA PRO A 181 -10.51 15.16 -22.70
C PRO A 181 -9.38 15.99 -22.09
N ALA A 182 -9.60 16.67 -20.96
CA ALA A 182 -8.60 17.49 -20.28
C ALA A 182 -7.69 16.70 -19.32
N GLN A 183 -8.03 15.45 -19.02
CA GLN A 183 -7.26 14.60 -18.11
C GLN A 183 -5.81 14.46 -18.59
N PRO A 184 -4.79 14.79 -17.77
CA PRO A 184 -3.40 14.52 -18.12
C PRO A 184 -3.08 13.02 -18.16
N LEU A 185 -2.05 12.65 -18.90
CA LEU A 185 -1.54 11.27 -18.90
C LEU A 185 -0.87 10.95 -17.57
N LEU A 186 -0.99 9.70 -17.15
CA LEU A 186 -0.45 9.14 -15.91
C LEU A 186 1.03 8.82 -16.08
N ASP A 187 1.84 9.16 -15.08
CA ASP A 187 3.27 8.81 -15.03
C ASP A 187 3.51 7.47 -14.32
N LEU A 188 2.67 7.11 -13.36
CA LEU A 188 2.77 5.86 -12.60
C LEU A 188 1.38 5.31 -12.29
N VAL A 189 1.23 3.99 -12.36
CA VAL A 189 0.03 3.27 -11.92
C VAL A 189 0.39 2.18 -10.92
N PHE A 190 -0.30 2.13 -9.78
CA PHE A 190 -0.23 1.02 -8.83
C PHE A 190 -1.55 0.23 -8.84
N LEU A 191 -1.46 -1.07 -9.14
CA LEU A 191 -2.60 -1.98 -9.17
C LEU A 191 -2.62 -2.85 -7.91
N ASP A 192 -3.59 -2.58 -7.04
CA ASP A 192 -3.88 -3.39 -5.85
C ASP A 192 -5.40 -3.51 -5.59
N ALA A 193 -6.12 -3.98 -6.63
CA ALA A 193 -7.57 -4.15 -6.59
C ALA A 193 -7.98 -5.62 -6.84
N ASP A 194 -9.07 -5.83 -7.59
CA ASP A 194 -9.52 -7.15 -8.02
C ASP A 194 -8.52 -7.77 -9.01
N LYS A 195 -7.80 -8.79 -8.53
CA LYS A 195 -6.77 -9.51 -9.29
C LYS A 195 -7.31 -10.15 -10.57
N LYS A 196 -8.59 -10.52 -10.60
CA LYS A 196 -9.25 -11.10 -11.79
C LYS A 196 -9.38 -10.11 -12.94
N GLN A 197 -9.27 -8.81 -12.64
CA GLN A 197 -9.48 -7.73 -13.59
C GLN A 197 -8.18 -7.04 -13.99
N TYR A 198 -7.03 -7.48 -13.49
CA TYR A 198 -5.73 -6.84 -13.76
C TYR A 198 -5.43 -6.70 -15.25
N ALA A 199 -5.64 -7.75 -16.04
CA ALA A 199 -5.45 -7.69 -17.48
C ALA A 199 -6.34 -6.62 -18.12
N SER A 200 -7.62 -6.59 -17.74
CA SER A 200 -8.59 -5.61 -18.24
C SER A 200 -8.23 -4.18 -17.82
N TYR A 201 -7.75 -3.96 -16.59
CA TYR A 201 -7.29 -2.64 -16.16
C TYR A 201 -6.10 -2.16 -16.98
N ILE A 202 -5.11 -3.03 -17.22
CA ILE A 202 -3.91 -2.69 -18.01
C ILE A 202 -4.29 -2.38 -19.46
N GLN A 203 -5.12 -3.22 -20.09
CA GLN A 203 -5.64 -2.99 -21.44
C GLN A 203 -6.35 -1.64 -21.53
N ALA A 204 -7.28 -1.39 -20.61
CA ALA A 204 -8.02 -0.14 -20.52
C ALA A 204 -7.08 1.08 -20.37
N LEU A 205 -6.06 1.02 -19.52
CA LEU A 205 -5.07 2.10 -19.35
C LEU A 205 -4.27 2.37 -20.63
N MET A 206 -3.98 1.33 -21.42
CA MET A 206 -3.30 1.42 -22.72
C MET A 206 -4.22 1.91 -23.86
N GLY A 207 -5.51 2.09 -23.60
CA GLY A 207 -6.51 2.44 -24.63
C GLY A 207 -6.93 1.26 -25.49
N ASP A 208 -6.62 0.03 -25.08
CA ASP A 208 -7.11 -1.20 -25.72
C ASP A 208 -8.38 -1.65 -24.98
N LEU A 209 -9.51 -1.66 -25.66
CA LEU A 209 -10.81 -1.99 -25.08
C LEU A 209 -11.28 -3.40 -25.48
N GLY A 210 -10.43 -4.17 -26.17
CA GLY A 210 -10.74 -5.51 -26.65
C GLY A 210 -11.21 -5.57 -28.11
N GLU A 211 -11.47 -6.80 -28.56
CA GLU A 211 -11.82 -7.08 -29.96
C GLU A 211 -13.18 -6.46 -30.35
N GLY A 212 -13.18 -5.58 -31.34
CA GLY A 212 -14.40 -5.01 -31.93
C GLY A 212 -14.80 -3.62 -31.42
N GLU A 213 -14.15 -3.10 -30.38
CA GLU A 213 -14.31 -1.71 -29.94
C GLU A 213 -13.28 -0.78 -30.61
N ALA A 214 -13.67 0.46 -30.89
CA ALA A 214 -12.73 1.46 -31.37
C ALA A 214 -11.67 1.73 -30.30
N ARG A 215 -10.40 1.74 -30.68
CA ARG A 215 -9.28 1.96 -29.76
C ARG A 215 -9.52 3.24 -28.96
N GLY A 216 -9.66 3.10 -27.65
CA GLY A 216 -9.92 4.19 -26.73
C GLY A 216 -8.70 5.10 -26.60
N ARG A 217 -8.91 6.27 -25.99
CA ARG A 217 -7.80 7.14 -25.59
C ARG A 217 -6.93 6.42 -24.55
N ALA A 218 -5.63 6.33 -24.81
CA ALA A 218 -4.65 5.87 -23.82
C ALA A 218 -4.52 6.87 -22.66
N LEU A 219 -4.34 6.36 -21.44
CA LEU A 219 -4.18 7.16 -20.23
C LEU A 219 -2.75 7.23 -19.74
N LEU A 220 -1.86 6.38 -20.26
CA LEU A 220 -0.47 6.31 -19.85
C LEU A 220 0.41 7.23 -20.70
N LYS A 221 1.35 7.90 -20.05
CA LYS A 221 2.43 8.61 -20.74
C LYS A 221 3.43 7.59 -21.31
N GLU A 222 4.12 7.94 -22.38
CA GLU A 222 5.27 7.16 -22.82
C GLU A 222 6.32 7.09 -21.70
N GLY A 223 6.77 5.87 -21.39
CA GLY A 223 7.67 5.61 -20.26
C GLY A 223 7.01 5.56 -18.89
N ALA A 224 5.68 5.57 -18.80
CA ALA A 224 4.97 5.40 -17.52
C ALA A 224 5.25 4.04 -16.88
N LEU A 225 5.31 4.00 -15.55
CA LEU A 225 5.55 2.78 -14.77
C LEU A 225 4.22 2.17 -14.31
N ILE A 226 4.01 0.88 -14.57
CA ILE A 226 2.91 0.11 -13.95
C ILE A 226 3.51 -0.83 -12.91
N VAL A 227 3.04 -0.72 -11.68
CA VAL A 227 3.40 -1.57 -10.54
C VAL A 227 2.19 -2.42 -10.18
N VAL A 228 2.37 -3.73 -10.03
CA VAL A 228 1.26 -4.68 -9.87
C VAL A 228 1.48 -5.52 -8.61
N ASP A 229 0.55 -5.45 -7.66
CA ASP A 229 0.69 -6.17 -6.39
C ASP A 229 0.20 -7.63 -6.42
N ASN A 230 0.75 -8.43 -5.51
CA ASN A 230 0.42 -9.83 -5.22
C ASN A 230 0.58 -10.79 -6.40
N THR A 231 1.47 -10.48 -7.35
CA THR A 231 1.74 -11.32 -8.53
C THR A 231 2.31 -12.69 -8.16
N LEU A 232 2.97 -12.84 -7.02
CA LEU A 232 3.41 -14.15 -6.50
C LEU A 232 2.30 -14.92 -5.78
N TRP A 233 1.16 -14.28 -5.49
CA TRP A 233 -0.05 -14.85 -4.89
C TRP A 233 0.19 -15.91 -3.80
N LYS A 234 0.92 -15.54 -2.74
CA LYS A 234 1.28 -16.43 -1.60
C LYS A 234 2.04 -17.70 -2.02
N GLY A 235 2.75 -17.64 -3.14
CA GLY A 235 3.48 -18.76 -3.72
C GLY A 235 2.63 -19.72 -4.56
N LEU A 236 1.31 -19.49 -4.69
CA LEU A 236 0.42 -20.37 -5.46
C LEU A 236 0.78 -20.46 -6.95
N VAL A 237 1.53 -19.47 -7.46
CA VAL A 237 2.09 -19.51 -8.83
C VAL A 237 3.07 -20.67 -9.07
N LEU A 238 3.60 -21.27 -8.00
CA LEU A 238 4.47 -22.45 -8.07
C LEU A 238 3.69 -23.77 -8.07
N ASP A 239 2.38 -23.73 -7.80
CA ASP A 239 1.54 -24.91 -7.80
C ASP A 239 1.20 -25.31 -9.24
N CYS A 240 1.94 -26.30 -9.76
CA CYS A 240 1.72 -26.84 -11.11
C CYS A 240 0.35 -27.53 -11.29
N SER A 241 -0.41 -27.77 -10.22
CA SER A 241 -1.76 -28.36 -10.31
C SER A 241 -2.85 -27.33 -10.62
N VAL A 242 -2.54 -26.04 -10.50
CA VAL A 242 -3.44 -24.91 -10.76
C VAL A 242 -3.00 -24.23 -12.07
N ARG A 243 -3.39 -24.80 -13.22
CA ARG A 243 -3.23 -24.17 -14.55
C ARG A 243 -4.55 -24.10 -15.27
#